data_AF-A0A849EDB5-F1
#
_entry.id   AF-A0A849EDB5-F1
#
_cell.length_a   1.000
_cell.length_b   1.000
_cell.length_c   1.000
_cell.angle_alpha   90.00
_cell.angle_beta   90.00
_cell.angle_gamma   90.00
#
_symmetry.space_group_name_H-M   'P 1'
#
loop_
_entity.id
_entity.type
_entity.pdbx_description
1 polymer ?
#
loop_
_entity_poly.entity_id
_entity_poly.type
_entity_poly.pdbx_seq_one_letter_code
_entity_poly.pdbx_strand_id
1 'polypeptide(L)' 'MSNGPNKDSMVALLNKLKQHHRDLDVAIDSLVATGSADQLQLRRLKKEKLALKDRIAKIEDDFLPDIIA' A
#
# COMPACT_ATOMS: atom_id res chain seq x y z
N MET A 1 11.70 27.41 -11.26
CA MET A 1 10.82 26.31 -11.69
C MET A 1 10.66 25.35 -10.51
N SER A 2 9.79 25.66 -9.55
CA SER A 2 9.50 24.76 -8.44
C SER A 2 8.45 23.77 -8.89
N ASN A 3 8.87 22.67 -9.51
CA ASN A 3 8.02 21.49 -9.66
C ASN A 3 7.93 20.79 -8.30
N GLY A 4 7.16 21.38 -7.38
CA GLY A 4 6.63 20.65 -6.25
C GLY A 4 5.68 19.56 -6.78
N PRO A 5 5.59 18.39 -6.14
CA PRO A 5 4.70 17.33 -6.59
C PRO A 5 3.26 17.85 -6.68
N ASN A 6 2.65 17.75 -7.86
CA ASN A 6 1.27 18.15 -8.08
C ASN A 6 0.33 17.28 -7.22
N LYS A 7 -0.68 17.90 -6.58
CA LYS A 7 -1.64 17.24 -5.67
C LYS A 7 -2.31 16.03 -6.33
N ASP A 8 -2.67 16.15 -7.62
CA ASP A 8 -3.27 15.06 -8.40
C ASP A 8 -2.34 13.85 -8.55
N SER A 9 -1.02 14.09 -8.65
CA SER A 9 -0.02 13.01 -8.74
C SER A 9 0.13 12.27 -7.41
N MET A 10 -0.01 12.97 -6.29
CA MET A 10 0.05 12.36 -4.96
C MET A 10 -1.18 11.50 -4.68
N VAL A 11 -2.38 11.99 -5.04
CA VAL A 11 -3.63 11.20 -4.95
C VAL A 11 -3.55 9.96 -5.83
N ALA A 12 -3.04 10.08 -7.05
CA ALA A 12 -2.82 8.94 -7.94
C ALA A 12 -1.84 7.92 -7.34
N LEU A 13 -0.74 8.37 -6.73
CA LEU A 13 0.21 7.51 -6.03
C LEU A 13 -0.44 6.80 -4.84
N LEU A 14 -1.19 7.52 -4.01
CA LEU A 14 -1.88 6.95 -2.85
C LEU A 14 -2.88 5.87 -3.28
N ASN A 15 -3.67 6.13 -4.31
CA ASN A 15 -4.60 5.15 -4.87
C ASN A 15 -3.86 3.91 -5.41
N LYS A 16 -2.73 4.09 -6.09
CA LYS A 16 -1.91 2.98 -6.56
C LYS A 16 -1.36 2.13 -5.41
N LEU A 17 -0.89 2.77 -4.33
CA LEU A 17 -0.39 2.07 -3.15
C LEU A 17 -1.52 1.31 -2.44
N LYS A 18 -2.71 1.93 -2.29
CA LYS A 18 -3.90 1.29 -1.71
C LYS A 18 -4.36 0.10 -2.54
N GLN A 19 -4.34 0.21 -3.87
CA GLN A 19 -4.66 -0.90 -4.76
C GLN A 19 -3.68 -2.05 -4.57
N HIS A 20 -2.37 -1.76 -4.61
CA HIS A 20 -1.34 -2.79 -4.42
C HIS A 20 -1.47 -3.49 -3.05
N HIS A 21 -1.78 -2.75 -1.99
CA HIS A 21 -2.04 -3.34 -0.68
C HIS A 21 -3.24 -4.30 -0.69
N ARG A 22 -4.32 -3.98 -1.43
CA ARG A 22 -5.48 -4.88 -1.58
C ARG A 22 -5.13 -6.13 -2.40
N ASP A 23 -4.35 -5.97 -3.46
CA ASP A 23 -3.91 -7.09 -4.30
C ASP A 23 -3.06 -8.09 -3.49
N LEU A 24 -2.17 -7.59 -2.62
CA LEU A 24 -1.43 -8.45 -1.68
C LEU A 24 -2.35 -9.18 -0.70
N ASP A 25 -3.45 -8.57 -0.27
CA ASP A 25 -4.40 -9.21 0.62
C ASP A 25 -5.07 -10.41 -0.06
N VAL A 26 -5.56 -10.20 -1.27
CA VAL A 26 -6.17 -11.26 -2.09
C VAL A 26 -5.16 -12.39 -2.37
N ALA A 27 -3.90 -12.04 -2.63
CA ALA A 27 -2.84 -13.03 -2.83
C ALA A 27 -2.54 -13.85 -1.56
N ILE A 28 -2.51 -13.20 -0.39
CA ILE A 28 -2.35 -13.87 0.90
C ILE A 28 -3.53 -14.80 1.17
N ASP A 29 -4.76 -14.35 1.00
CA ASP A 29 -5.97 -15.13 1.23
C ASP A 29 -6.03 -16.35 0.32
N SER A 30 -5.71 -16.17 -0.96
CA SER A 30 -5.62 -17.25 -1.94
C SER A 30 -4.56 -18.27 -1.52
N LEU A 31 -3.37 -17.81 -1.12
CA LEU A 31 -2.29 -18.69 -0.69
C LEU A 31 -2.69 -19.50 0.55
N VAL A 32 -3.30 -18.85 1.55
CA VAL A 32 -3.81 -19.51 2.77
C VAL A 32 -4.90 -20.54 2.43
N ALA A 33 -5.84 -20.20 1.55
CA ALA A 33 -6.94 -21.08 1.17
C ALA A 33 -6.46 -22.35 0.45
N THR A 34 -5.35 -22.30 -0.30
CA THR A 34 -4.80 -23.48 -0.98
C THR A 34 -4.15 -24.51 -0.04
N GLY A 35 -3.93 -24.18 1.24
CA GLY A 35 -3.46 -25.13 2.27
C GLY A 35 -1.99 -25.61 2.15
N SER A 36 -1.39 -25.48 0.96
CA SER A 36 0.03 -25.81 0.67
C SER A 36 0.96 -24.59 0.79
N ALA A 37 0.49 -23.53 1.46
CA ALA A 37 1.17 -22.25 1.53
C ALA A 37 2.59 -22.39 2.09
N ASP A 38 3.59 -22.10 1.25
CA ASP A 38 4.96 -21.89 1.70
C ASP A 38 4.97 -20.78 2.75
N GLN A 39 5.26 -21.15 4.01
CA GLN A 39 5.28 -20.26 5.16
C GLN A 39 6.27 -19.10 4.94
N LEU A 40 7.33 -19.30 4.16
CA LEU A 40 8.28 -18.26 3.81
C LEU A 40 7.65 -17.24 2.85
N GLN A 41 6.93 -17.71 1.83
CA GLN A 41 6.22 -16.86 0.89
C GLN A 41 5.13 -16.04 1.61
N LEU A 42 4.35 -16.67 2.49
CA LEU A 42 3.34 -15.99 3.30
C LEU A 42 3.96 -14.88 4.17
N ARG A 43 5.10 -15.17 4.82
CA ARG A 43 5.84 -14.17 5.63
C ARG A 43 6.33 -13.00 4.79
N ARG A 44 6.83 -13.25 3.57
CA ARG A 44 7.27 -12.20 2.65
C ARG A 44 6.13 -11.28 2.24
N LEU A 45 5.00 -11.85 1.81
CA LEU A 45 3.80 -11.10 1.41
C LEU A 45 3.26 -10.25 2.56
N LYS A 46 3.18 -10.82 3.77
CA LYS A 46 2.73 -10.07 4.97
C LYS A 46 3.67 -8.91 5.32
N LYS A 47 4.99 -9.12 5.20
CA LYS A 47 5.98 -8.05 5.43
C LYS A 47 5.85 -6.93 4.39
N GLU A 48 5.65 -7.28 3.13
CA GLU A 48 5.44 -6.31 2.06
C GLU A 48 4.15 -5.52 2.26
N LYS A 49 3.05 -6.21 2.62
CA LYS A 49 1.76 -5.60 2.97
C LYS A 49 1.92 -4.59 4.11
N LEU A 50 2.65 -4.96 5.17
CA LEU A 50 2.92 -4.06 6.29
C LEU A 50 3.70 -2.82 5.85
N ALA A 51 4.77 -2.99 5.07
CA ALA A 51 5.57 -1.87 4.56
C ALA A 51 4.75 -0.92 3.67
N LEU A 52 3.83 -1.45 2.86
CA LEU A 52 2.90 -0.62 2.07
C LEU A 52 1.92 0.14 2.96
N LYS A 53 1.37 -0.50 3.99
CA LYS A 53 0.49 0.16 4.97
C LYS A 53 1.21 1.31 5.66
N ASP A 54 2.44 1.11 6.12
CA ASP A 54 3.23 2.14 6.79
C ASP A 54 3.55 3.30 5.85
N ARG A 55 3.85 3.00 4.57
CA ARG A 55 4.09 4.02 3.54
C ARG A 55 2.82 4.81 3.22
N ILE A 56 1.68 4.15 3.12
CA ILE A 56 0.37 4.78 2.93
C ILE A 56 0.10 5.74 4.09
N ALA A 57 0.24 5.26 5.33
CA ALA A 57 0.01 6.06 6.53
C ALA A 57 0.92 7.30 6.56
N LYS A 58 2.21 7.14 6.21
CA LYS A 58 3.13 8.29 6.14
C LYS A 58 2.72 9.33 5.08
N ILE A 59 2.34 8.90 3.89
CA ILE A 59 1.85 9.81 2.84
C ILE A 59 0.52 10.43 3.27
N GLU A 60 -0.32 9.67 3.95
CA GLU A 60 -1.57 10.19 4.50
C GLU A 60 -1.28 11.25 5.57
N ASP A 61 -0.40 11.01 6.54
CA ASP A 61 -0.05 11.99 7.57
C ASP A 61 0.61 13.25 7.00
N ASP A 62 1.49 13.10 6.01
CA ASP A 62 2.19 14.22 5.37
C ASP A 62 1.25 15.09 4.51
N PHE A 63 0.11 14.56 4.03
CA PHE A 63 -0.74 15.24 3.05
C PHE A 63 -2.23 15.38 3.42
N LEU A 64 -2.78 14.61 4.38
CA LEU A 64 -4.15 14.78 4.89
C LEU A 64 -4.44 16.22 5.38
N PRO A 65 -3.53 16.91 6.10
CA PRO A 65 -3.84 18.28 6.53
C PRO A 65 -4.10 19.25 5.35
N ASP A 66 -3.57 18.99 4.15
CA ASP A 66 -3.72 19.83 2.95
C ASP A 66 -4.85 19.36 2.00
N ILE A 67 -5.44 18.19 2.23
CA ILE A 67 -6.50 17.63 1.36
C ILE A 67 -7.91 17.97 1.88
N ILE A 68 -8.06 18.20 3.19
CA ILE A 68 -9.36 18.41 3.88
C ILE A 68 -9.53 19.87 4.38
N ALA A 69 -8.52 20.74 4.23
CA ALA A 69 -8.58 22.16 4.60
C ALA A 69 -9.35 23.04 3.61
#